data_AF-A0A955TBC3-F1
#
_entry.id   AF-A0A955TBC3-F1
#
_cell.length_a   1.000
_cell.length_b   1.000
_cell.length_c   1.000
_cell.angle_alpha   90.00
_cell.angle_beta   90.00
_cell.angle_gamma   90.00
#
_symmetry.space_group_name_H-M   'P 1'
#
loop_
_entity.id
_entity.type
_entity.pdbx_description
1 polymer ?
#
loop_
_entity_poly.entity_id
_entity_poly.type
_entity_poly.pdbx_seq_one_letter_code
_entity_poly.pdbx_strand_id
1 'polypeptide(L)'
;MISAPRLTLRQALIVSISLIILIVIGFLLTFTYIQAKNEIIRQDRRLEEFGEMNLAESLSLVDRGLKLFDDSLNSKMEEAFSIFLAGYREAGGDPGGMDLQALESLISRGMDGEIDLYMINESGVIIASTVPEVMNLDFRNYPEFYDSITEIRLGEDFAADRVVRSVENTSSGTVTGKLRKFAFMPSPDHRYLLEMGLVVDSFETERSGLSYVDAAQRIAELNPNIQSIRIFDINRNLLLEQGAVQASNVNRTLLDEVFLLRKSVTRPDPLNNTVLKYLFVDLKSEESASDMSLVAEITYTSA
;
A
#
# COMPACT_ATOMS: atom_id res chain seq x y z
N MET A 1 -10.42 61.09 -50.94
CA MET A 1 -9.36 60.39 -51.69
C MET A 1 -8.04 60.63 -50.96
N ILE A 2 -7.60 59.70 -50.12
CA ILE A 2 -6.32 59.81 -49.42
C ILE A 2 -5.25 59.30 -50.37
N SER A 3 -4.48 60.21 -50.95
CA SER A 3 -3.36 59.90 -51.83
C SER A 3 -2.28 59.18 -51.02
N ALA A 4 -2.10 57.89 -51.26
CA ALA A 4 -0.98 57.14 -50.71
C ALA A 4 0.34 57.80 -51.18
N PRO A 5 1.29 58.10 -50.27
CA PRO A 5 2.56 58.68 -50.67
C PRO A 5 3.29 57.71 -51.60
N ARG A 6 3.78 58.20 -52.75
CA ARG A 6 4.62 57.41 -53.65
C ARG A 6 5.97 57.19 -52.97
N LEU A 7 6.10 56.05 -52.31
CA LEU A 7 7.37 55.58 -51.75
C LEU A 7 8.42 55.55 -52.86
N THR A 8 9.58 56.15 -52.60
CA THR A 8 10.75 55.96 -53.48
C THR A 8 11.14 54.48 -53.46
N LEU A 9 11.70 53.96 -54.56
CA LEU A 9 12.09 52.54 -54.68
C LEU A 9 12.89 52.04 -53.46
N ARG A 10 13.78 52.90 -52.93
CA ARG A 10 14.55 52.64 -51.71
C ARG A 10 13.67 52.44 -50.48
N GLN A 11 12.67 53.29 -50.27
CA GLN A 11 11.76 53.17 -49.13
C GLN A 11 10.84 51.94 -49.25
N ALA A 12 10.37 51.62 -50.46
CA ALA A 12 9.58 50.41 -50.70
C ALA A 12 10.39 49.13 -50.41
N LEU A 13 11.67 49.10 -50.80
CA LEU A 13 12.59 48.00 -50.48
C LEU A 13 12.84 47.87 -48.98
N ILE A 14 13.08 48.99 -48.27
CA ILE A 14 13.29 48.98 -46.82
C ILE A 14 12.05 48.43 -46.10
N VAL A 15 10.85 48.93 -46.42
CA VAL A 15 9.61 48.46 -45.81
C VAL A 15 9.36 46.97 -46.09
N SER A 16 9.59 46.52 -47.33
CA SER A 16 9.40 45.12 -47.70
C SER A 16 10.38 44.18 -46.97
N ILE A 17 11.65 44.57 -46.88
CA ILE A 17 12.68 43.80 -46.14
C ILE A 17 12.36 43.79 -44.65
N SER A 18 11.98 44.93 -44.06
CA SER A 18 11.59 45.01 -42.65
C SER A 18 10.35 44.14 -42.34
N LEU A 19 9.37 44.11 -43.24
CA LEU A 19 8.18 43.27 -43.09
C LEU A 19 8.53 41.77 -43.14
N ILE A 20 9.39 41.36 -44.08
CA ILE A 20 9.86 39.98 -44.18
C ILE A 20 10.63 39.58 -42.91
N ILE A 21 11.52 40.45 -42.41
CA ILE A 21 12.26 40.21 -41.17
C ILE A 21 11.30 40.05 -39.98
N LEU A 22 10.27 40.90 -39.86
CA LEU A 22 9.28 40.79 -38.79
C LEU A 22 8.51 39.46 -38.84
N ILE A 23 8.12 39.01 -40.02
CA ILE A 23 7.43 37.72 -40.20
C ILE A 23 8.35 36.56 -39.80
N VAL A 24 9.61 36.58 -40.24
CA VAL A 24 10.60 35.55 -39.90
C VAL A 24 10.87 35.51 -38.40
N ILE A 25 11.04 36.67 -37.75
CA ILE A 25 11.23 36.76 -36.29
C ILE A 25 9.99 36.22 -35.56
N GLY A 26 8.78 36.62 -35.96
CA GLY A 26 7.54 36.15 -35.34
C GLY A 26 7.36 34.63 -35.45
N PHE A 27 7.71 34.06 -36.59
CA PHE A 27 7.72 32.62 -36.81
C PHE A 27 8.76 31.91 -35.92
N LEU A 28 10.00 32.40 -35.90
CA LEU A 28 11.07 31.82 -35.06
C LEU A 28 10.74 31.88 -33.57
N LEU A 29 10.17 32.99 -33.08
CA LEU A 29 9.75 33.13 -31.69
C LEU A 29 8.66 32.13 -31.33
N THR A 30 7.65 31.98 -32.19
CA THR A 30 6.54 31.03 -31.96
C THR A 30 7.05 29.59 -31.97
N PHE A 31 7.91 29.25 -32.93
CA PHE A 31 8.51 27.92 -33.03
C PHE A 31 9.37 27.60 -31.81
N THR A 32 10.23 28.55 -31.39
CA THR A 32 11.07 28.40 -30.20
C THR A 32 10.22 28.26 -28.93
N TYR A 33 9.16 29.05 -28.80
CA TYR A 33 8.24 28.96 -27.67
C TYR A 33 7.54 27.59 -27.58
N ILE A 34 7.03 27.08 -28.71
CA ILE A 34 6.39 25.75 -28.74
C ILE A 34 7.39 24.65 -28.39
N GLN A 35 8.62 24.73 -28.90
CA GLN A 35 9.66 23.75 -28.57
C GLN A 35 10.03 23.81 -27.08
N ALA A 36 10.30 24.99 -26.55
CA ALA A 36 10.64 25.17 -25.14
C ALA A 36 9.52 24.64 -24.23
N LYS A 37 8.26 24.96 -24.54
CA LYS A 37 7.09 24.45 -23.81
C LYS A 37 7.01 22.92 -23.84
N ASN A 38 7.18 22.32 -25.02
CA ASN A 38 7.08 20.86 -25.16
C ASN A 38 8.23 20.13 -24.48
N GLU A 39 9.44 20.71 -24.43
CA GLU A 39 10.57 20.11 -23.73
C GLU A 39 10.37 20.15 -22.21
N ILE A 40 9.86 21.27 -21.66
CA ILE A 40 9.52 21.39 -20.24
C ILE A 40 8.50 20.32 -19.84
N ILE A 41 7.36 20.23 -20.55
CA ILE A 41 6.32 19.22 -20.25
C ILE A 41 6.88 17.79 -20.32
N ARG A 42 7.78 17.52 -21.27
CA ARG A 42 8.40 16.19 -21.41
C ARG A 42 9.40 15.91 -20.29
N GLN A 43 10.13 16.92 -19.86
CA GLN A 43 11.05 16.80 -18.73
C GLN A 43 10.29 16.56 -17.43
N ASP A 44 9.20 17.29 -17.19
CA ASP A 44 8.33 17.11 -16.03
C ASP A 44 7.76 15.70 -15.99
N ARG A 45 7.20 15.21 -17.10
CA ARG A 45 6.68 13.83 -17.17
C ARG A 45 7.76 12.78 -16.89
N ARG A 46 8.99 12.99 -17.39
CA ARG A 46 10.11 12.08 -17.11
C ARG A 46 10.49 12.08 -15.63
N LEU A 47 10.44 13.24 -14.97
CA LEU A 47 10.67 13.35 -13.52
C LEU A 47 9.56 12.68 -12.71
N GLU A 48 8.30 12.80 -13.15
CA GLU A 48 7.16 12.08 -12.57
C GLU A 48 7.34 10.56 -12.70
N GLU A 49 7.51 10.04 -13.91
CA GLU A 49 7.70 8.60 -14.18
C GLU A 49 8.91 8.02 -13.42
N PHE A 50 10.03 8.75 -13.39
CA PHE A 50 11.21 8.35 -12.64
C PHE A 50 10.95 8.37 -11.13
N GLY A 51 10.25 9.38 -10.61
CA GLY A 51 9.87 9.46 -9.20
C GLY A 51 8.94 8.32 -8.79
N GLU A 52 7.93 8.02 -9.60
CA GLU A 52 6.99 6.91 -9.40
C GLU A 52 7.70 5.56 -9.39
N MET A 53 8.59 5.30 -10.34
CA MET A 53 9.35 4.05 -10.44
C MET A 53 10.26 3.85 -9.22
N ASN A 54 11.04 4.87 -8.84
CA ASN A 54 11.91 4.79 -7.67
C ASN A 54 11.11 4.68 -6.36
N LEU A 55 9.95 5.32 -6.27
CA LEU A 55 9.08 5.17 -5.10
C LEU A 55 8.62 3.71 -4.99
N ALA A 56 8.04 3.15 -6.05
CA ALA A 56 7.57 1.76 -6.05
C ALA A 56 8.69 0.76 -5.70
N GLU A 57 9.89 0.95 -6.27
CA GLU A 57 11.05 0.11 -5.96
C GLU A 57 11.49 0.25 -4.49
N SER A 58 11.49 1.48 -3.97
CA SER A 58 11.85 1.74 -2.57
C SER A 58 10.83 1.13 -1.60
N LEU A 59 9.53 1.23 -1.90
CA LEU A 59 8.47 0.59 -1.10
C LEU A 59 8.62 -0.94 -1.12
N SER A 60 8.95 -1.51 -2.27
CA SER A 60 9.22 -2.95 -2.42
C SER A 60 10.48 -3.39 -1.66
N LEU A 61 11.52 -2.54 -1.61
CA LEU A 61 12.73 -2.80 -0.80
C LEU A 61 12.42 -2.76 0.71
N VAL A 62 11.62 -1.79 1.15
CA VAL A 62 11.16 -1.70 2.55
C VAL A 62 10.38 -2.96 2.92
N ASP A 63 9.42 -3.39 2.10
CA ASP A 63 8.64 -4.61 2.35
C ASP A 63 9.52 -5.86 2.43
N ARG A 64 10.49 -6.02 1.53
CA ARG A 64 11.49 -7.10 1.63
C ARG A 64 12.31 -7.05 2.92
N GLY A 65 12.71 -5.85 3.36
CA GLY A 65 13.40 -5.68 4.64
C GLY A 65 12.55 -6.11 5.82
N LEU A 66 11.29 -5.66 5.86
CA LEU A 66 10.31 -6.09 6.87
C LEU A 66 10.05 -7.60 6.80
N LYS A 67 10.13 -8.21 5.60
CA LYS A 67 10.00 -9.66 5.46
C LYS A 67 11.08 -10.45 6.16
N LEU A 68 12.32 -10.03 6.04
CA LEU A 68 13.41 -10.72 6.73
C LEU A 68 13.22 -10.70 8.25
N PHE A 69 12.71 -9.59 8.78
CA PHE A 69 12.35 -9.48 10.20
C PHE A 69 11.18 -10.41 10.55
N ASP A 70 10.11 -10.41 9.75
CA ASP A 70 8.95 -11.27 10.00
C ASP A 70 9.30 -12.75 9.93
N ASP A 71 10.11 -13.14 8.95
CA ASP A 71 10.49 -14.54 8.74
C ASP A 71 11.40 -15.06 9.86
N SER A 72 12.13 -14.18 10.54
CA SER A 72 12.95 -14.53 11.71
C SER A 72 12.13 -15.11 12.87
N LEU A 73 10.82 -14.85 12.90
CA LEU A 73 9.90 -15.32 13.93
C LEU A 73 9.20 -16.63 13.55
N ASN A 74 9.27 -17.06 12.28
CA ASN A 74 8.49 -18.20 11.75
C ASN A 74 8.79 -19.50 12.49
N SER A 75 10.08 -19.87 12.60
CA SER A 75 10.50 -21.14 13.22
C SER A 75 10.00 -21.27 14.66
N LYS A 76 10.02 -20.17 15.41
CA LYS A 76 9.60 -20.15 16.82
C LYS A 76 8.08 -20.31 16.95
N MET A 77 7.30 -19.71 16.05
CA MET A 77 5.86 -19.89 15.99
C MET A 77 5.46 -21.29 15.53
N GLU A 78 6.17 -21.85 14.55
CA GLU A 78 5.96 -23.22 14.08
C GLU A 78 6.19 -24.24 15.20
N GLU A 79 7.28 -24.10 15.96
CA GLU A 79 7.55 -24.95 17.13
C GLU A 79 6.43 -24.85 18.18
N ALA A 80 5.91 -23.64 18.41
CA ALA A 80 4.83 -23.40 19.37
C ALA A 80 3.50 -24.07 18.98
N PHE A 81 3.24 -24.30 17.68
CA PHE A 81 2.04 -25.04 17.24
C PHE A 81 2.01 -26.48 17.72
N SER A 82 3.15 -27.08 18.08
CA SER A 82 3.19 -28.43 18.67
C SER A 82 2.35 -28.51 19.96
N ILE A 83 2.34 -27.44 20.77
CA ILE A 83 1.55 -27.33 22.00
C ILE A 83 0.07 -27.16 21.66
N PHE A 84 -0.25 -26.29 20.72
CA PHE A 84 -1.64 -26.03 20.32
C PHE A 84 -2.29 -27.29 19.71
N LEU A 85 -1.57 -27.99 18.82
CA LEU A 85 -1.99 -29.26 18.23
C LEU A 85 -2.08 -30.40 19.25
N ALA A 86 -1.25 -30.40 20.29
CA ALA A 86 -1.39 -31.36 21.39
C ALA A 86 -2.70 -31.13 22.15
N GLY A 87 -3.02 -29.88 22.50
CA GLY A 87 -4.28 -29.51 23.12
C GLY A 87 -5.51 -29.90 22.29
N TYR A 88 -5.46 -29.69 20.97
CA TYR A 88 -6.55 -30.10 20.08
C TYR A 88 -6.76 -31.62 20.07
N ARG A 89 -5.67 -32.39 20.07
CA ARG A 89 -5.72 -33.86 20.13
C ARG A 89 -6.23 -34.37 21.47
N GLU A 90 -5.82 -33.76 22.58
CA GLU A 90 -6.28 -34.11 23.93
C GLU A 90 -7.77 -33.84 24.12
N ALA A 91 -8.29 -32.78 23.50
CA ALA A 91 -9.73 -32.49 23.45
C ALA A 91 -10.51 -33.39 22.48
N GLY A 92 -9.88 -34.38 21.84
CA GLY A 92 -10.54 -35.30 20.90
C GLY A 92 -11.03 -34.62 19.62
N GLY A 93 -10.42 -33.51 19.23
CA GLY A 93 -10.83 -32.72 18.06
C GLY A 93 -12.09 -31.86 18.26
N ASP A 94 -12.43 -31.57 19.53
CA ASP A 94 -13.52 -30.66 19.89
C ASP A 94 -12.96 -29.34 20.44
N PRO A 95 -13.13 -28.20 19.72
CA PRO A 95 -12.75 -26.87 20.21
C PRO A 95 -13.35 -26.53 21.59
N GLY A 96 -14.57 -27.01 21.88
CA GLY A 96 -15.25 -26.74 23.14
C GLY A 96 -14.63 -27.45 24.35
N GLY A 97 -13.81 -28.48 24.12
CA GLY A 97 -13.08 -29.22 25.14
C GLY A 97 -11.68 -28.67 25.42
N MET A 98 -11.22 -27.65 24.69
CA MET A 98 -9.89 -27.07 24.84
C MET A 98 -9.87 -25.95 25.87
N ASP A 99 -8.88 -25.94 26.75
CA ASP A 99 -8.56 -24.79 27.61
C ASP A 99 -7.57 -23.87 26.88
N LEU A 100 -8.11 -22.99 26.02
CA LEU A 100 -7.28 -22.07 25.22
C LEU A 100 -6.44 -21.12 26.09
N GLN A 101 -6.97 -20.70 27.24
CA GLN A 101 -6.27 -19.79 28.16
C GLN A 101 -5.05 -20.47 28.79
N ALA A 102 -5.17 -21.75 29.15
CA ALA A 102 -4.03 -22.54 29.63
C ALA A 102 -2.99 -22.79 28.53
N LEU A 103 -3.42 -23.06 27.30
CA LEU A 103 -2.52 -23.25 26.14
C LEU A 103 -1.77 -21.96 25.80
N GLU A 104 -2.48 -20.82 25.76
CA GLU A 104 -1.90 -19.49 25.58
C GLU A 104 -0.83 -19.20 26.64
N SER A 105 -1.15 -19.43 27.91
CA SER A 105 -0.22 -19.26 29.04
C SER A 105 1.00 -20.19 28.96
N LEU A 106 0.87 -21.36 28.32
CA LEU A 106 1.98 -22.30 28.13
C LEU A 106 2.88 -21.87 26.97
N ILE A 107 2.29 -21.48 25.84
CA ILE A 107 3.00 -21.01 24.65
C ILE A 107 3.74 -19.69 24.96
N SER A 108 3.08 -18.76 25.65
CA SER A 108 3.64 -17.45 26.01
C SER A 108 4.94 -17.55 26.81
N ARG A 109 5.16 -18.63 27.58
CA ARG A 109 6.43 -18.82 28.33
C ARG A 109 7.65 -19.01 27.44
N GLY A 110 7.44 -19.46 26.20
CA GLY A 110 8.51 -19.65 25.22
C GLY A 110 8.69 -18.47 24.28
N MET A 111 7.80 -17.46 24.31
CA MET A 111 7.69 -16.40 23.30
C MET A 111 8.03 -15.03 23.88
N ASP A 112 8.58 -14.15 23.04
CA ASP A 112 8.88 -12.77 23.42
C ASP A 112 7.73 -11.87 22.95
N GLY A 113 6.59 -11.92 23.63
CA GLY A 113 5.40 -11.14 23.29
C GLY A 113 4.10 -11.71 23.86
N GLU A 114 3.01 -11.01 23.59
CA GLU A 114 1.65 -11.46 23.88
C GLU A 114 1.19 -12.44 22.79
N ILE A 115 0.60 -13.57 23.21
CA ILE A 115 0.11 -14.61 22.31
C ILE A 115 -1.42 -14.60 22.34
N ASP A 116 -2.01 -14.65 21.16
CA ASP A 116 -3.44 -14.85 20.98
C ASP A 116 -3.67 -16.14 20.20
N LEU A 117 -4.68 -16.92 20.60
CA LEU A 117 -5.05 -18.16 19.91
C LEU A 117 -6.45 -18.02 19.30
N TYR A 118 -6.62 -18.58 18.11
CA TYR A 118 -7.90 -18.61 17.41
C TYR A 118 -8.10 -19.97 16.74
N MET A 119 -9.37 -20.35 16.58
CA MET A 119 -9.77 -21.50 15.78
C MET A 119 -10.83 -21.07 14.79
N ILE A 120 -10.55 -21.28 13.50
CA ILE A 120 -11.39 -20.89 12.39
C ILE A 120 -12.01 -22.14 11.79
N ASN A 121 -13.33 -22.17 11.62
CA ASN A 121 -14.02 -23.32 11.02
C ASN A 121 -13.98 -23.30 9.48
N GLU A 122 -14.52 -24.36 8.86
CA GLU A 122 -14.65 -24.50 7.40
C GLU A 122 -15.40 -23.35 6.70
N SER A 123 -16.27 -22.64 7.43
CA SER A 123 -17.01 -21.47 6.91
C SER A 123 -16.22 -20.17 7.04
N GLY A 124 -14.97 -20.20 7.52
CA GLY A 124 -14.14 -19.02 7.71
C GLY A 124 -14.52 -18.19 8.94
N VAL A 125 -15.15 -18.81 9.95
CA VAL A 125 -15.62 -18.11 11.15
C VAL A 125 -14.76 -18.47 12.36
N ILE A 126 -14.32 -17.48 13.13
CA ILE A 126 -13.68 -17.70 14.43
C ILE A 126 -14.71 -18.26 15.41
N ILE A 127 -14.51 -19.50 15.86
CA ILE A 127 -15.42 -20.22 16.76
C ILE A 127 -14.87 -20.40 18.18
N ALA A 128 -13.56 -20.25 18.36
CA ALA A 128 -12.90 -20.27 19.66
C ALA A 128 -11.71 -19.31 19.60
N SER A 129 -11.49 -18.54 20.66
CA SER A 129 -10.38 -17.59 20.74
C SER A 129 -10.09 -17.19 22.19
N THR A 130 -8.84 -16.79 22.45
CA THR A 130 -8.44 -16.09 23.67
C THR A 130 -8.78 -14.60 23.67
N VAL A 131 -9.20 -14.06 22.51
CA VAL A 131 -9.63 -12.67 22.29
C VAL A 131 -11.15 -12.64 22.05
N PRO A 132 -11.97 -12.34 23.08
CA PRO A 132 -13.42 -12.42 22.97
C PRO A 132 -14.04 -11.48 21.93
N GLU A 133 -13.39 -10.34 21.65
CA GLU A 133 -13.89 -9.26 20.79
C GLU A 133 -14.00 -9.64 19.31
N VAL A 134 -13.23 -10.65 18.87
CA VAL A 134 -13.23 -11.15 17.50
C VAL A 134 -14.02 -12.46 17.33
N MET A 135 -14.68 -12.94 18.38
CA MET A 135 -15.50 -14.13 18.30
C MET A 135 -16.62 -13.95 17.25
N ASN A 136 -16.83 -14.97 16.41
CA ASN A 136 -17.75 -14.94 15.26
C ASN A 136 -17.32 -13.98 14.13
N LEU A 137 -16.08 -13.51 14.10
CA LEU A 137 -15.55 -12.83 12.92
C LEU A 137 -15.65 -13.77 11.71
N ASP A 138 -16.29 -13.28 10.65
CA ASP A 138 -16.54 -14.03 9.42
C ASP A 138 -15.61 -13.51 8.31
N PHE A 139 -14.62 -14.33 7.96
CA PHE A 139 -13.61 -13.98 6.96
C PHE A 139 -14.16 -13.96 5.53
N ARG A 140 -15.39 -14.44 5.27
CA ARG A 140 -16.03 -14.30 3.94
C ARG A 140 -16.29 -12.84 3.57
N ASN A 141 -16.26 -11.92 4.54
CA ASN A 141 -16.27 -10.48 4.31
C ASN A 141 -14.96 -9.96 3.69
N TYR A 142 -13.90 -10.79 3.66
CA TYR A 142 -12.59 -10.52 3.07
C TYR A 142 -12.24 -11.66 2.09
N PRO A 143 -12.86 -11.71 0.89
CA PRO A 143 -12.84 -12.90 0.03
C PRO A 143 -11.44 -13.41 -0.31
N GLU A 144 -10.51 -12.52 -0.68
CA GLU A 144 -9.14 -12.95 -1.02
C GLU A 144 -8.42 -13.59 0.18
N PHE A 145 -8.61 -13.05 1.38
CA PHE A 145 -8.01 -13.62 2.59
C PHE A 145 -8.69 -14.95 2.97
N TYR A 146 -10.02 -15.03 2.82
CA TYR A 146 -10.78 -16.26 3.05
C TYR A 146 -10.32 -17.40 2.14
N ASP A 147 -10.08 -17.11 0.87
CA ASP A 147 -9.57 -18.10 -0.08
C ASP A 147 -8.18 -18.61 0.36
N SER A 148 -7.27 -17.70 0.72
CA SER A 148 -5.93 -18.06 1.21
C SER A 148 -5.96 -18.94 2.46
N ILE A 149 -6.70 -18.55 3.51
CA ILE A 149 -6.76 -19.35 4.75
C ILE A 149 -7.51 -20.67 4.53
N THR A 150 -8.42 -20.73 3.56
CA THR A 150 -9.09 -21.98 3.18
C THR A 150 -8.12 -22.94 2.51
N GLU A 151 -7.26 -22.45 1.62
CA GLU A 151 -6.19 -23.25 1.02
C GLU A 151 -5.23 -23.78 2.08
N ILE A 152 -4.79 -22.92 3.02
CA ILE A 152 -3.95 -23.33 4.14
C ILE A 152 -4.64 -24.44 4.95
N ARG A 153 -5.90 -24.25 5.38
CA ARG A 153 -6.67 -25.25 6.16
C ARG A 153 -6.76 -26.61 5.47
N LEU A 154 -6.89 -26.63 4.15
CA LEU A 154 -6.99 -27.86 3.37
C LEU A 154 -5.62 -28.48 3.03
N GLY A 155 -4.53 -27.77 3.29
CA GLY A 155 -3.16 -28.27 3.22
C GLY A 155 -2.73 -29.00 4.49
N GLU A 156 -1.44 -29.32 4.55
CA GLU A 156 -0.82 -30.12 5.62
C GLU A 156 0.24 -29.35 6.42
N ASP A 157 0.76 -28.27 5.83
CA ASP A 157 1.96 -27.60 6.30
C ASP A 157 1.65 -26.35 7.14
N PHE A 158 2.59 -25.99 7.99
CA PHE A 158 2.61 -24.70 8.67
C PHE A 158 2.69 -23.56 7.64
N ALA A 159 1.94 -22.49 7.89
CA ALA A 159 2.02 -21.25 7.12
C ALA A 159 2.20 -20.05 8.05
N ALA A 160 3.20 -19.22 7.79
CA ALA A 160 3.37 -17.95 8.51
C ALA A 160 2.87 -16.79 7.67
N ASP A 161 2.24 -15.81 8.31
CA ASP A 161 1.85 -14.56 7.68
C ASP A 161 2.86 -13.45 7.96
N ARG A 162 2.64 -12.33 7.28
CA ARG A 162 3.24 -11.03 7.54
C ARG A 162 2.76 -10.49 8.88
N VAL A 163 3.48 -9.52 9.44
CA VAL A 163 2.89 -8.69 10.49
C VAL A 163 1.96 -7.66 9.84
N VAL A 164 0.70 -7.74 10.20
CA VAL A 164 -0.36 -6.85 9.70
C VAL A 164 -1.16 -6.28 10.86
N ARG A 165 -1.96 -5.25 10.56
CA ARG A 165 -2.96 -4.80 11.54
C ARG A 165 -4.03 -5.88 11.69
N SER A 166 -4.46 -6.08 12.93
CA SER A 166 -5.54 -7.01 13.25
C SER A 166 -6.91 -6.35 13.14
N VAL A 167 -7.96 -7.18 13.06
CA VAL A 167 -9.33 -6.73 13.35
C VAL A 167 -9.45 -6.57 14.87
N GLU A 168 -9.92 -5.41 15.33
CA GLU A 168 -10.07 -5.13 16.76
C GLU A 168 -11.37 -5.74 17.33
N ASN A 169 -12.46 -5.68 16.55
CA ASN A 169 -13.74 -6.26 16.92
C ASN A 169 -14.63 -6.53 15.70
N THR A 170 -15.62 -7.40 15.88
CA THR A 170 -16.59 -7.75 14.83
C THR A 170 -17.57 -6.64 14.46
N SER A 171 -17.76 -5.63 15.32
CA SER A 171 -18.75 -4.57 15.10
C SER A 171 -18.29 -3.51 14.11
N SER A 172 -16.99 -3.21 14.06
CA SER A 172 -16.43 -2.31 13.05
C SER A 172 -16.06 -3.05 11.77
N GLY A 173 -15.60 -4.31 11.88
CA GLY A 173 -15.05 -5.05 10.74
C GLY A 173 -13.90 -4.30 10.06
N THR A 174 -13.20 -3.43 10.80
CA THR A 174 -12.09 -2.64 10.28
C THR A 174 -10.77 -3.24 10.74
N VAL A 175 -9.83 -3.36 9.81
CA VAL A 175 -8.48 -3.90 10.06
C VAL A 175 -7.56 -2.76 10.53
N THR A 176 -7.86 -2.22 11.71
CA THR A 176 -7.20 -1.02 12.29
C THR A 176 -6.50 -1.29 13.63
N GLY A 177 -6.52 -2.53 14.09
CA GLY A 177 -5.99 -2.94 15.39
C GLY A 177 -4.47 -2.87 15.50
N LYS A 178 -3.95 -3.51 16.56
CA LYS A 178 -2.51 -3.64 16.80
C LYS A 178 -1.84 -4.42 15.67
N LEU A 179 -0.58 -4.10 15.40
CA LEU A 179 0.28 -4.93 14.58
C LEU A 179 0.49 -6.29 15.24
N ARG A 180 0.25 -7.35 14.48
CA ARG A 180 0.32 -8.73 14.95
C ARG A 180 0.91 -9.59 13.84
N LYS A 181 1.84 -10.47 14.20
CA LYS A 181 2.28 -11.55 13.32
C LYS A 181 1.28 -12.69 13.45
N PHE A 182 0.76 -13.18 12.34
CA PHE A 182 -0.07 -14.36 12.33
C PHE A 182 0.72 -15.56 11.82
N ALA A 183 0.32 -16.73 12.28
CA ALA A 183 0.72 -17.99 11.71
C ALA A 183 -0.42 -18.99 11.86
N PHE A 184 -0.40 -20.02 11.03
CA PHE A 184 -1.50 -20.92 10.82
C PHE A 184 -1.00 -22.36 10.78
N MET A 185 -1.81 -23.26 11.33
CA MET A 185 -1.62 -24.69 11.24
C MET A 185 -2.96 -25.38 11.02
N PRO A 186 -3.10 -26.21 9.98
CA PRO A 186 -4.31 -27.02 9.79
C PRO A 186 -4.52 -27.99 10.95
N SER A 187 -5.78 -28.22 11.34
CA SER A 187 -6.08 -29.35 12.21
C SER A 187 -5.86 -30.67 11.45
N PRO A 188 -5.49 -31.79 12.12
CA PRO A 188 -5.25 -33.07 11.45
C PRO A 188 -6.45 -33.66 10.70
N ASP A 189 -7.66 -33.18 10.99
CA ASP A 189 -8.91 -33.55 10.31
C ASP A 189 -9.38 -32.47 9.31
N HIS A 190 -8.58 -31.42 9.10
CA HIS A 190 -8.84 -30.23 8.29
C HIS A 190 -10.15 -29.50 8.60
N ARG A 191 -10.82 -29.80 9.71
CA ARG A 191 -12.09 -29.15 10.08
C ARG A 191 -11.89 -27.73 10.57
N TYR A 192 -10.70 -27.44 11.11
CA TYR A 192 -10.35 -26.15 11.64
C TYR A 192 -8.98 -25.70 11.15
N LEU A 193 -8.81 -24.39 11.07
CA LEU A 193 -7.51 -23.75 11.00
C LEU A 193 -7.17 -23.23 12.40
N LEU A 194 -6.06 -23.67 12.96
CA LEU A 194 -5.50 -23.13 14.19
C LEU A 194 -4.67 -21.89 13.81
N GLU A 195 -5.02 -20.74 14.36
CA GLU A 195 -4.30 -19.50 14.13
C GLU A 195 -3.65 -19.03 15.44
N MET A 196 -2.41 -18.57 15.34
CA MET A 196 -1.66 -17.97 16.44
C MET A 196 -1.28 -16.55 16.06
N GLY A 197 -1.66 -15.61 16.91
CA GLY A 197 -1.22 -14.22 16.87
C GLY A 197 -0.06 -13.98 17.83
N LEU A 198 0.97 -13.28 17.38
CA LEU A 198 2.03 -12.75 18.23
C LEU A 198 2.02 -11.23 18.15
N VAL A 199 1.95 -10.56 19.30
CA VAL A 199 2.09 -9.11 19.43
C VAL A 199 3.37 -8.80 20.20
N VAL A 200 4.22 -7.97 19.61
CA VAL A 200 5.47 -7.51 20.22
C VAL A 200 5.50 -5.99 20.17
N ASP A 201 5.81 -5.34 21.29
CA ASP A 201 5.87 -3.87 21.38
C ASP A 201 6.81 -3.25 20.34
N SER A 202 7.88 -3.98 19.98
CA SER A 202 8.87 -3.51 19.01
C SER A 202 8.32 -3.41 17.59
N PHE A 203 7.21 -4.08 17.23
CA PHE A 203 6.68 -4.07 15.87
C PHE A 203 6.38 -2.67 15.35
N GLU A 204 5.80 -1.80 16.18
CA GLU A 204 5.50 -0.42 15.81
C GLU A 204 6.80 0.37 15.60
N THR A 205 7.76 0.26 16.52
CA THR A 205 9.05 0.96 16.42
C THR A 205 9.89 0.48 15.23
N GLU A 206 10.03 -0.83 15.01
CA GLU A 206 10.83 -1.39 13.91
C GLU A 206 10.24 -1.02 12.54
N ARG A 207 8.90 -1.04 12.41
CA ARG A 207 8.21 -0.62 11.17
C ARG A 207 8.14 0.89 10.98
N SER A 208 8.24 1.66 12.06
CA SER A 208 8.43 3.11 11.98
C SER A 208 9.88 3.48 11.64
N GLY A 209 10.85 2.64 12.00
CA GLY A 209 12.28 2.83 11.72
C GLY A 209 12.72 2.35 10.33
N LEU A 210 12.05 1.35 9.78
CA LEU A 210 12.17 0.88 8.39
C LEU A 210 10.94 1.36 7.63
N SER A 211 10.86 2.63 7.27
CA SER A 211 9.53 3.14 6.93
C SER A 211 9.53 4.05 5.75
N TYR A 212 8.45 3.91 5.01
CA TYR A 212 8.04 4.63 3.83
C TYR A 212 8.33 6.14 3.84
N VAL A 213 8.50 6.76 5.02
CA VAL A 213 9.01 8.12 5.22
C VAL A 213 10.29 8.38 4.41
N ASP A 214 11.33 7.56 4.54
CA ASP A 214 12.61 7.81 3.87
C ASP A 214 12.47 7.68 2.35
N ALA A 215 11.68 6.69 1.91
CA ALA A 215 11.36 6.49 0.50
C ALA A 215 10.61 7.71 -0.07
N ALA A 216 9.56 8.17 0.61
CA ALA A 216 8.77 9.31 0.19
C ALA A 216 9.57 10.62 0.24
N GLN A 217 10.38 10.83 1.29
CA GLN A 217 11.23 12.01 1.44
C GLN A 217 12.23 12.11 0.30
N ARG A 218 12.94 11.03 -0.01
CA ARG A 218 13.91 11.00 -1.09
C ARG A 218 13.29 11.35 -2.44
N ILE A 219 12.08 10.89 -2.70
CA ILE A 219 11.37 11.18 -3.95
C ILE A 219 10.87 12.63 -3.99
N ALA A 220 10.37 13.15 -2.87
CA ALA A 220 9.97 14.55 -2.75
C ALA A 220 11.16 15.52 -2.92
N GLU A 221 12.36 15.15 -2.43
CA GLU A 221 13.59 15.94 -2.63
C GLU A 221 14.06 15.96 -4.10
N LEU A 222 13.85 14.86 -4.83
CA LEU A 222 14.27 14.73 -6.23
C LEU A 222 13.30 15.37 -7.23
N ASN A 223 12.02 15.52 -6.87
CA ASN A 223 11.00 16.10 -7.74
C ASN A 223 10.27 17.27 -7.05
N PRO A 224 10.65 18.53 -7.35
CA PRO A 224 10.08 19.71 -6.71
C PRO A 224 8.60 19.95 -7.07
N ASN A 225 8.05 19.24 -8.06
CA ASN A 225 6.64 19.35 -8.42
C ASN A 225 5.74 18.57 -7.46
N ILE A 226 6.29 17.67 -6.64
CA ILE A 226 5.53 16.91 -5.63
C ILE A 226 5.17 17.82 -4.46
N GLN A 227 3.87 17.98 -4.20
CA GLN A 227 3.34 18.72 -3.05
C GLN A 227 3.12 17.83 -1.83
N SER A 228 2.68 16.59 -2.04
CA SER A 228 2.40 15.63 -0.97
C SER A 228 2.46 14.18 -1.48
N ILE A 229 2.76 13.26 -0.57
CA ILE A 229 2.69 11.82 -0.74
C ILE A 229 1.90 11.24 0.44
N ARG A 230 0.88 10.44 0.16
CA ARG A 230 0.16 9.61 1.15
C ARG A 230 0.26 8.15 0.75
N ILE A 231 0.50 7.25 1.70
CA ILE A 231 0.59 5.81 1.43
C ILE A 231 -0.50 5.09 2.21
N PHE A 232 -1.24 4.24 1.51
CA PHE A 232 -2.34 3.46 2.05
C PHE A 232 -2.10 1.96 1.85
N ASP A 233 -2.53 1.16 2.81
CA ASP A 233 -2.60 -0.30 2.68
C ASP A 233 -3.89 -0.77 2.00
N ILE A 234 -3.98 -2.09 1.73
CA ILE A 234 -5.16 -2.75 1.15
C ILE A 234 -6.44 -2.57 1.98
N ASN A 235 -6.32 -2.20 3.26
CA ASN A 235 -7.43 -1.92 4.18
C ASN A 235 -7.75 -0.42 4.27
N ARG A 236 -7.13 0.43 3.43
CA ARG A 236 -7.27 1.90 3.39
C ARG A 236 -6.74 2.60 4.64
N ASN A 237 -5.90 1.94 5.43
CA ASN A 237 -5.21 2.60 6.54
C ASN A 237 -4.14 3.52 5.97
N LEU A 238 -4.09 4.76 6.47
CA LEU A 238 -3.03 5.69 6.17
C LEU A 238 -1.76 5.26 6.92
N LEU A 239 -0.73 4.84 6.17
CA LEU A 239 0.57 4.45 6.72
C LEU A 239 1.52 5.64 6.81
N LEU A 240 1.42 6.56 5.85
CA LEU A 240 2.26 7.75 5.77
C LEU A 240 1.48 8.91 5.17
N GLU A 241 1.70 10.11 5.70
CA GLU A 241 1.38 11.37 5.05
C GLU A 241 2.59 12.31 5.18
N GLN A 242 3.06 12.81 4.03
CA GLN A 242 4.19 13.73 3.94
C GLN A 242 3.89 14.83 2.92
N GLY A 243 4.20 16.09 3.26
CA GLY A 243 4.00 17.22 2.36
C GLY A 243 3.65 18.51 3.10
N ALA A 244 3.74 19.64 2.40
CA ALA A 244 3.44 20.97 2.96
C ALA A 244 1.93 21.28 2.99
N VAL A 245 1.15 20.59 2.15
CA VAL A 245 -0.30 20.72 2.06
C VAL A 245 -0.91 19.43 2.59
N GLN A 246 -1.61 19.50 3.72
CA GLN A 246 -2.48 18.39 4.11
C GLN A 246 -3.61 18.31 3.08
N ALA A 247 -3.62 17.26 2.28
CA ALA A 247 -4.62 17.10 1.24
C ALA A 247 -6.00 16.95 1.89
N SER A 248 -7.00 17.61 1.30
CA SER A 248 -8.42 17.43 1.61
C SER A 248 -8.83 15.95 1.59
N ASN A 249 -9.99 15.65 2.21
CA ASN A 249 -10.64 14.34 2.33
C ASN A 249 -10.18 13.31 1.27
N VAL A 250 -9.57 12.22 1.74
CA VAL A 250 -9.18 11.07 0.91
C VAL A 250 -10.36 10.62 0.05
N ASN A 251 -10.18 10.55 -1.28
CA ASN A 251 -11.19 10.00 -2.18
C ASN A 251 -11.22 8.46 -2.05
N ARG A 252 -11.95 7.97 -1.05
CA ARG A 252 -12.03 6.54 -0.73
C ARG A 252 -12.53 5.69 -1.89
N THR A 253 -13.51 6.18 -2.66
CA THR A 253 -14.04 5.46 -3.83
C THR A 253 -12.97 5.23 -4.89
N LEU A 254 -12.09 6.21 -5.11
CA LEU A 254 -10.99 6.06 -6.07
C LEU A 254 -9.91 5.12 -5.54
N LEU A 255 -9.59 5.17 -4.23
CA LEU A 255 -8.72 4.15 -3.63
C LEU A 255 -9.32 2.75 -3.80
N ASP A 256 -10.62 2.59 -3.58
CA ASP A 256 -11.32 1.31 -3.78
C ASP A 256 -11.19 0.80 -5.22
N GLU A 257 -11.39 1.69 -6.20
CA GLU A 257 -11.20 1.37 -7.62
C GLU A 257 -9.76 0.92 -7.92
N VAL A 258 -8.75 1.63 -7.40
CA VAL A 258 -7.33 1.34 -7.64
C VAL A 258 -6.94 -0.03 -7.07
N PHE A 259 -7.36 -0.33 -5.84
CA PHE A 259 -7.09 -1.63 -5.22
C PHE A 259 -7.85 -2.77 -5.91
N LEU A 260 -9.12 -2.56 -6.27
CA LEU A 260 -9.92 -3.55 -6.99
C LEU A 260 -9.34 -3.87 -8.38
N LEU A 261 -8.91 -2.84 -9.12
CA LEU A 261 -8.36 -3.02 -10.46
C LEU A 261 -6.87 -3.37 -10.46
N ARG A 262 -6.19 -3.28 -9.30
CA ARG A 262 -4.74 -3.43 -9.13
C ARG A 262 -3.95 -2.59 -10.15
N LYS A 263 -4.40 -1.36 -10.39
CA LYS A 263 -3.86 -0.49 -11.45
C LYS A 263 -3.76 0.96 -11.01
N SER A 264 -2.63 1.57 -11.34
CA SER A 264 -2.38 2.98 -11.10
C SER A 264 -3.31 3.88 -11.92
N VAL A 265 -3.76 4.97 -11.33
CA VAL A 265 -4.70 5.93 -11.94
C VAL A 265 -4.21 7.36 -11.76
N THR A 266 -4.31 8.18 -12.80
CA THR A 266 -4.03 9.62 -12.75
C THR A 266 -5.33 10.41 -12.90
N ARG A 267 -5.52 11.43 -12.06
CA ARG A 267 -6.67 12.33 -12.08
C ARG A 267 -6.21 13.79 -12.03
N PRO A 268 -6.52 14.60 -13.04
CA PRO A 268 -6.36 16.05 -12.95
C PRO A 268 -7.31 16.63 -11.89
N ASP A 269 -6.84 17.62 -11.14
CA ASP A 269 -7.66 18.45 -10.25
C ASP A 269 -7.52 19.92 -10.68
N PRO A 270 -8.38 20.37 -11.62
CA PRO A 270 -8.32 21.73 -12.15
C PRO A 270 -8.65 22.81 -11.12
N LEU A 271 -9.34 22.48 -10.03
CA LEU A 271 -9.72 23.45 -9.00
C LEU A 271 -8.50 23.89 -8.19
N ASN A 272 -7.61 22.95 -7.89
CA ASN A 272 -6.38 23.21 -7.13
C ASN A 272 -5.14 23.38 -8.02
N ASN A 273 -5.29 23.29 -9.35
CA ASN A 273 -4.19 23.27 -10.30
C ASN A 273 -3.16 22.18 -9.97
N THR A 274 -3.66 20.99 -9.65
CA THR A 274 -2.85 19.82 -9.29
C THR A 274 -3.20 18.60 -10.14
N VAL A 275 -2.33 17.60 -10.10
CA VAL A 275 -2.56 16.28 -10.67
C VAL A 275 -2.36 15.25 -9.57
N LEU A 276 -3.37 14.43 -9.32
CA LEU A 276 -3.33 13.33 -8.36
C LEU A 276 -2.95 12.03 -9.09
N LYS A 277 -1.89 11.38 -8.62
CA LYS A 277 -1.49 10.06 -9.05
C LYS A 277 -1.74 9.06 -7.93
N TYR A 278 -2.53 8.04 -8.19
CA TYR A 278 -2.65 6.86 -7.35
C TYR A 278 -1.76 5.78 -7.96
N LEU A 279 -0.58 5.60 -7.41
CA LEU A 279 0.39 4.59 -7.82
C LEU A 279 0.13 3.30 -7.04
N PHE A 280 -0.37 2.27 -7.73
CA PHE A 280 -0.52 0.94 -7.16
C PHE A 280 0.84 0.23 -7.17
N VAL A 281 1.22 -0.32 -6.02
CA VAL A 281 2.45 -1.11 -5.85
C VAL A 281 2.05 -2.51 -5.40
N ASP A 282 2.19 -3.46 -6.32
CA ASP A 282 1.88 -4.85 -6.06
C ASP A 282 2.95 -5.48 -5.18
N LEU A 283 2.56 -5.86 -3.96
CA LEU A 283 3.41 -6.54 -2.98
C LEU A 283 2.77 -7.86 -2.54
N LYS A 284 1.82 -8.39 -3.32
CA LYS A 284 1.19 -9.68 -3.03
C LYS A 284 2.23 -10.79 -3.14
N SER A 285 2.25 -11.67 -2.15
CA SER A 285 3.13 -12.84 -2.09
C SER A 285 2.28 -14.09 -1.97
N GLU A 286 2.65 -15.16 -2.68
CA GLU A 286 2.00 -16.47 -2.55
C GLU A 286 2.38 -17.18 -1.23
N GLU A 287 3.47 -16.76 -0.57
CA GLU A 287 3.91 -17.31 0.71
C GLU A 287 3.11 -16.78 1.92
N SER A 288 2.15 -15.89 1.69
CA SER A 288 1.48 -15.08 2.71
C SER A 288 -0.03 -15.05 2.46
N ALA A 289 -0.82 -15.23 3.51
CA ALA A 289 -2.28 -15.09 3.39
C ALA A 289 -2.68 -13.62 3.19
N SER A 290 -1.96 -12.69 3.83
CA SER A 290 -2.21 -11.26 3.74
C SER A 290 -1.60 -10.63 2.48
N ASP A 291 -2.34 -9.71 1.85
CA ASP A 291 -1.82 -8.87 0.75
C ASP A 291 -1.19 -7.59 1.30
N MET A 292 0.10 -7.40 1.05
CA MET A 292 0.87 -6.23 1.49
C MET A 292 0.84 -5.07 0.50
N SER A 293 0.10 -5.19 -0.61
CA SER A 293 0.06 -4.19 -1.67
C SER A 293 -0.35 -2.82 -1.15
N LEU A 294 0.26 -1.79 -1.74
CA LEU A 294 0.11 -0.40 -1.32
C LEU A 294 -0.43 0.46 -2.44
N VAL A 295 -1.02 1.59 -2.05
CA VAL A 295 -1.28 2.72 -2.96
C VAL A 295 -0.58 3.95 -2.43
N ALA A 296 0.33 4.50 -3.23
CA ALA A 296 0.90 5.82 -3.00
C ALA A 296 0.08 6.87 -3.77
N GLU A 297 -0.63 7.72 -3.06
CA GLU A 297 -1.26 8.92 -3.62
C GLU A 297 -0.24 10.06 -3.63
N ILE A 298 0.10 10.55 -4.82
CA ILE A 298 1.08 11.61 -5.04
C ILE A 298 0.35 12.81 -5.65
N THR A 299 0.49 13.97 -5.04
CA THR A 299 -0.05 15.24 -5.54
C THR A 299 1.06 16.01 -6.22
N TYR A 300 0.93 16.23 -7.53
CA TYR A 300 1.82 17.07 -8.31
C TYR A 300 1.19 18.46 -8.52
N THR A 301 2.03 19.50 -8.54
CA THR A 301 1.65 20.81 -9.04
C THR A 301 1.47 20.72 -10.56
N SER A 302 0.35 21.19 -11.09
CA SER A 302 0.21 21.33 -12.55
C SER A 302 1.05 22.51 -13.03
N ALA A 303 1.91 22.27 -14.02
CA ALA A 303 2.62 23.31 -14.77
C ALA A 303 1.66 24.14 -15.66
#